data_AF-A0A917P082-F1
#
_entry.id   AF-A0A917P082-F1
#
_cell.length_a   1.000
_cell.length_b   1.000
_cell.length_c   1.000
_cell.angle_alpha   90.00
_cell.angle_beta   90.00
_cell.angle_gamma   90.00
#
_symmetry.space_group_name_H-M   'P 1'
#
loop_
_entity.id
_entity.type
_entity.pdbx_description
1 polymer ?
#
loop_
_entity_poly.entity_id
_entity_poly.type
_entity_poly.pdbx_seq_one_letter_code
_entity_poly.pdbx_strand_id
1 'polypeptide(L)'
;MGSKDPASLAVDPDIVAAHLAGRTPGRPTADVHLSDDGKRLTLAGKHVFVFRGPAQIEVVKRLVASHKRGEPIRATDMTDLGSPQRVFGKTHWPRLSAFLKSGPGGWRFDV
;
A
#
# COMPACT_ATOMS: atom_id res chain seq x y z
N MET A 1 -35.66 1.90 20.67
CA MET A 1 -35.08 2.86 19.69
C MET A 1 -33.57 2.82 19.86
N GLY A 2 -32.84 2.39 18.82
CA GLY A 2 -31.37 2.45 18.75
C GLY A 2 -30.62 1.13 18.97
N SER A 3 -30.60 0.28 17.95
CA SER A 3 -29.75 -0.91 17.87
C SER A 3 -28.27 -0.51 17.93
N LYS A 4 -27.49 -1.17 18.79
CA LYS A 4 -26.04 -1.08 18.87
C LYS A 4 -25.47 -1.96 17.75
N ASP A 5 -25.11 -1.36 16.62
CA ASP A 5 -24.38 -2.05 15.56
C ASP A 5 -23.03 -2.57 16.11
N PRO A 6 -22.78 -3.89 16.13
CA PRO A 6 -21.43 -4.41 16.31
C PRO A 6 -20.72 -4.23 14.97
N ALA A 7 -20.27 -3.01 14.66
CA ALA A 7 -19.34 -2.80 13.56
C ALA A 7 -18.14 -3.72 13.83
N SER A 8 -18.02 -4.76 13.01
CA SER A 8 -16.98 -5.78 13.07
C SER A 8 -15.63 -5.14 13.36
N LEU A 9 -15.13 -5.38 14.57
CA LEU A 9 -13.77 -5.04 14.97
C LEU A 9 -12.83 -6.00 14.22
N ALA A 10 -12.65 -5.78 12.92
CA ALA A 10 -11.66 -6.48 12.13
C ALA A 10 -10.30 -5.95 12.56
N VAL A 11 -9.76 -6.54 13.62
CA VAL A 11 -8.40 -6.24 14.07
C VAL A 11 -7.46 -6.68 12.96
N ASP A 12 -6.71 -5.72 12.43
CA ASP A 12 -5.77 -5.97 11.35
C ASP A 12 -4.66 -6.94 11.84
N PRO A 13 -4.46 -8.08 11.18
CA PRO A 13 -3.53 -9.11 11.66
C PRO A 13 -2.08 -8.63 11.67
N ASP A 14 -1.73 -7.59 10.91
CA ASP A 14 -0.38 -7.01 10.91
C ASP A 14 -0.16 -6.12 12.13
N ILE A 15 -1.21 -5.42 12.62
CA ILE A 15 -1.18 -4.75 13.94
C ILE A 15 -0.90 -5.79 15.04
N VAL A 16 -1.60 -6.93 14.99
CA VAL A 16 -1.42 -8.02 15.96
C VAL A 16 -0.01 -8.63 15.85
N ALA A 17 0.47 -8.88 14.64
CA ALA A 17 1.80 -9.43 14.38
C ALA A 17 2.92 -8.47 14.81
N ALA A 18 2.79 -7.17 14.52
CA ALA A 18 3.74 -6.15 14.95
C ALA A 18 3.79 -6.04 16.48
N HIS A 19 2.64 -6.11 17.14
CA HIS A 19 2.55 -6.10 18.60
C HIS A 19 3.20 -7.35 19.22
N LEU A 20 2.93 -8.54 18.66
CA LEU A 20 3.58 -9.80 19.07
C LEU A 20 5.10 -9.76 18.84
N ALA A 21 5.57 -9.06 17.82
CA ALA A 21 6.99 -8.91 17.51
C ALA A 21 7.68 -7.78 18.30
N GLY A 22 7.00 -7.09 19.22
CA GLY A 22 7.54 -5.96 19.98
C GLY A 22 7.88 -4.75 19.10
N ARG A 23 7.39 -4.71 17.86
CA ARG A 23 7.56 -3.58 16.95
C ARG A 23 6.41 -2.60 17.21
N THR A 24 6.72 -1.30 17.24
CA THR A 24 5.65 -0.29 17.20
C THR A 24 4.96 -0.41 15.85
N PRO A 25 3.67 -0.82 15.78
CA PRO A 25 2.95 -0.73 14.53
C PRO A 25 2.94 0.74 14.14
N GLY A 26 3.57 1.07 13.01
CA GLY A 26 3.43 2.41 12.45
C GLY A 26 1.94 2.66 12.29
N ARG A 27 1.42 3.71 12.95
CA ARG A 27 0.00 4.07 12.92
C ARG A 27 -0.48 3.87 11.48
N PRO A 28 -1.43 2.95 11.21
CA PRO A 28 -1.92 2.79 9.86
C PRO A 28 -2.49 4.16 9.48
N THR A 29 -1.88 4.81 8.50
CA THR A 29 -2.62 5.70 7.61
C THR A 29 -3.75 4.81 7.13
N ALA A 30 -4.96 5.02 7.64
CA ALA A 30 -6.06 4.03 7.70
C ALA A 30 -6.41 3.42 6.33
N ASP A 31 -5.86 3.99 5.25
CA ASP A 31 -6.17 3.70 3.88
C ASP A 31 -5.02 3.04 3.09
N VAL A 32 -3.80 2.87 3.63
CA VAL A 32 -2.71 2.16 2.93
C VAL A 32 -1.98 1.21 3.87
N HIS A 33 -2.16 -0.09 3.65
CA HIS A 33 -1.52 -1.15 4.42
C HIS A 33 -0.78 -2.13 3.50
N LEU A 34 0.42 -2.55 3.88
CA LEU A 34 1.24 -3.53 3.15
C LEU A 34 1.72 -4.59 4.14
N SER A 35 1.53 -5.86 3.79
CA SER A 35 2.03 -6.99 4.60
C SER A 35 3.56 -6.92 4.74
N ASP A 36 4.10 -7.43 5.84
CA ASP A 36 5.56 -7.45 6.12
C ASP A 36 6.39 -8.03 4.96
N ASP A 37 5.87 -9.09 4.31
CA ASP A 37 6.51 -9.72 3.16
C ASP A 37 6.39 -8.91 1.85
N GLY A 38 5.47 -7.94 1.81
CA GLY A 38 5.23 -7.02 0.69
C GLY A 38 4.42 -7.61 -0.46
N LYS A 39 3.89 -8.83 -0.35
CA LYS A 39 3.06 -9.44 -1.40
C LYS A 39 1.62 -8.97 -1.35
N ARG A 40 1.14 -8.39 -0.25
CA ARG A 40 -0.26 -7.98 -0.12
C ARG A 40 -0.40 -6.52 0.27
N LEU A 41 -0.93 -5.70 -0.63
CA LEU A 41 -1.31 -4.32 -0.37
C LEU A 41 -2.82 -4.22 -0.20
N THR A 42 -3.27 -3.61 0.89
CA THR A 42 -4.67 -3.28 1.15
C THR A 42 -4.83 -1.75 1.12
N LEU A 43 -5.69 -1.25 0.24
CA LEU A 43 -6.05 0.17 0.15
C LEU A 43 -7.48 0.41 0.63
N ALA A 44 -7.71 1.48 1.39
CA ALA A 44 -8.99 1.90 1.96
C ALA A 44 -9.75 0.75 2.68
N GLY A 45 -9.02 -0.18 3.31
CA GLY A 45 -9.56 -1.36 3.98
C GLY A 45 -10.28 -2.40 3.09
N LYS A 46 -10.37 -2.19 1.77
CA LYS A 46 -11.23 -2.99 0.87
C LYS A 46 -10.54 -3.48 -0.40
N HIS A 47 -9.58 -2.72 -0.93
CA HIS A 47 -8.91 -3.05 -2.19
C HIS A 47 -7.63 -3.84 -1.92
N VAL A 48 -7.67 -5.15 -2.18
CA VAL A 48 -6.51 -6.03 -1.97
C VAL A 48 -5.80 -6.29 -3.29
N PHE A 49 -4.49 -6.00 -3.32
CA PHE A 49 -3.59 -6.32 -4.41
C PHE A 49 -2.62 -7.40 -3.96
N VAL A 50 -2.40 -8.41 -4.81
CA VAL A 50 -1.46 -9.49 -4.55
C VAL A 50 -0.33 -9.45 -5.59
N PHE A 51 0.90 -9.29 -5.11
CA PHE A 51 2.11 -9.24 -5.92
C PHE A 51 2.88 -10.55 -5.78
N ARG A 52 3.33 -11.08 -6.91
CA ARG A 52 4.15 -12.31 -6.95
C ARG A 52 5.57 -12.06 -7.43
N GLY A 53 5.78 -10.99 -8.19
CA GLY A 53 7.10 -10.66 -8.75
C GLY A 53 7.96 -9.88 -7.75
N PRO A 54 9.26 -10.19 -7.62
CA PRO A 54 10.16 -9.45 -6.74
C PRO A 54 10.23 -7.96 -7.09
N ALA A 55 10.20 -7.61 -8.38
CA ALA A 55 10.16 -6.22 -8.84
C ALA A 55 8.85 -5.49 -8.42
N GLN A 56 7.70 -6.18 -8.43
CA GLN A 56 6.43 -5.61 -8.00
C GLN A 56 6.43 -5.33 -6.50
N ILE A 57 6.95 -6.29 -5.72
CA ILE A 57 7.08 -6.19 -4.26
C ILE A 57 8.01 -5.02 -3.90
N GLU A 58 9.15 -4.91 -4.57
CA GLU A 58 10.11 -3.83 -4.33
C GLU A 58 9.51 -2.45 -4.64
N VAL A 59 8.82 -2.31 -5.78
CA VAL A 59 8.15 -1.05 -6.13
C VAL A 59 7.07 -0.69 -5.09
N VAL A 60 6.23 -1.65 -4.68
CA VAL A 60 5.15 -1.33 -3.74
C VAL A 60 5.68 -0.98 -2.35
N LYS A 61 6.76 -1.61 -1.90
CA LYS A 61 7.45 -1.26 -0.66
C LYS A 61 7.92 0.18 -0.68
N ARG A 62 8.53 0.63 -1.79
CA ARG A 62 8.99 2.03 -1.95
C ARG A 62 7.83 3.04 -1.99
N LEU A 63 6.74 2.70 -2.69
CA LEU A 63 5.52 3.52 -2.75
C LEU A 63 4.92 3.72 -1.34
N VAL A 64 4.75 2.62 -0.60
CA VAL A 64 4.19 2.65 0.76
C VAL A 64 5.11 3.38 1.73
N ALA A 65 6.43 3.16 1.63
CA ALA A 65 7.40 3.88 2.46
C ALA A 65 7.37 5.40 2.21
N SER A 66 7.29 5.84 0.95
CA SER A 66 7.20 7.26 0.59
C SER A 66 5.88 7.88 1.10
N HIS A 67 4.77 7.15 0.97
CA HIS A 67 3.48 7.59 1.53
C HIS A 67 3.50 7.72 3.05
N LYS A 68 4.12 6.77 3.77
CA LYS A 68 4.32 6.88 5.23
C LYS A 68 5.18 8.08 5.63
N ARG A 69 6.08 8.53 4.76
CA ARG A 69 6.86 9.78 4.95
C ARG A 69 6.10 11.05 4.55
N GLY A 70 4.94 10.93 3.90
CA GLY A 70 4.20 12.07 3.34
C GLY A 70 4.82 12.64 2.07
N GLU A 71 5.73 11.90 1.44
CA GLU A 71 6.48 12.35 0.27
C GLU A 71 6.00 11.63 -1.00
N PRO A 72 5.91 12.34 -2.14
CA PRO A 72 5.67 11.67 -3.41
C PRO A 72 6.90 10.86 -3.82
N ILE A 73 6.70 9.69 -4.43
CA ILE A 73 7.79 8.94 -5.06
C ILE A 73 8.02 9.48 -6.47
N ARG A 74 9.26 9.84 -6.79
CA ARG A 74 9.57 10.31 -8.14
C ARG A 74 9.60 9.11 -9.09
N ALA A 75 9.21 9.34 -10.33
CA ALA A 75 9.32 8.30 -11.36
C ALA A 75 10.77 7.81 -11.51
N THR A 76 11.76 8.70 -11.31
CA THR A 76 13.20 8.39 -11.30
C THR A 76 13.64 7.47 -10.16
N ASP A 77 12.94 7.46 -9.02
CA ASP A 77 13.24 6.54 -7.92
C ASP A 77 12.72 5.11 -8.20
N MET A 78 11.91 4.98 -9.25
CA MET A 78 11.32 3.74 -9.72
C MET A 78 11.93 3.25 -11.04
N THR A 79 12.67 4.09 -11.78
CA THR A 79 13.20 3.73 -13.11
C THR A 79 14.19 2.57 -13.09
N ASP A 80 14.92 2.38 -12.00
CA ASP A 80 15.86 1.26 -11.83
C ASP A 80 15.15 -0.11 -11.88
N LEU A 81 13.86 -0.15 -11.53
CA LEU A 81 13.00 -1.33 -11.56
C LEU A 81 12.21 -1.45 -12.87
N GLY A 82 12.36 -0.48 -13.77
CA GLY A 82 11.61 -0.35 -15.02
C GLY A 82 10.32 0.45 -14.89
N SER A 83 9.66 0.72 -16.03
CA SER A 83 8.40 1.46 -16.00
C SER A 83 7.32 0.69 -15.22
N PRO A 84 6.43 1.37 -14.47
CA PRO A 84 5.42 0.68 -13.69
C PRO A 84 4.49 -0.20 -14.54
N GLN A 85 4.23 0.22 -15.78
CA GLN A 85 3.51 -0.60 -16.77
C GLN A 85 4.23 -1.91 -17.10
N ARG A 86 5.58 -1.91 -17.12
CA ARG A 86 6.38 -3.12 -17.33
C ARG A 86 6.41 -4.00 -16.08
N VAL A 87 6.48 -3.40 -14.89
CA VAL A 87 6.55 -4.11 -13.60
C VAL A 87 5.21 -4.76 -13.23
N PHE A 88 4.12 -3.99 -13.28
CA PHE A 88 2.79 -4.45 -12.90
C PHE A 88 1.98 -5.00 -14.08
N GLY A 89 2.42 -4.75 -15.30
CA GLY A 89 1.70 -5.16 -16.50
C GLY A 89 0.41 -4.36 -16.75
N LYS A 90 -0.24 -4.65 -17.87
CA LYS A 90 -1.46 -3.95 -18.32
C LYS A 90 -2.69 -4.21 -17.45
N THR A 91 -2.65 -5.22 -16.58
CA THR A 91 -3.79 -5.61 -15.74
C THR A 91 -3.71 -5.02 -14.33
N HIS A 92 -2.56 -5.13 -13.66
CA HIS A 92 -2.42 -4.60 -12.29
C HIS A 92 -2.14 -3.10 -12.28
N TRP A 93 -1.38 -2.57 -13.24
CA TRP A 93 -1.02 -1.16 -13.22
C TRP A 93 -2.23 -0.22 -13.23
N PRO A 94 -3.23 -0.37 -14.13
CA PRO A 94 -4.39 0.54 -14.15
C PRO A 94 -5.23 0.48 -12.87
N ARG A 95 -5.33 -0.70 -12.26
CA ARG A 95 -6.05 -0.88 -10.99
C ARG A 95 -5.33 -0.20 -9.84
N LEU A 96 -4.00 -0.30 -9.78
CA LEU A 96 -3.19 0.35 -8.75
C LEU A 96 -3.12 1.86 -8.96
N SER A 97 -2.91 2.30 -10.21
CA SER A 97 -2.78 3.72 -10.55
C SER A 97 -4.06 4.51 -10.34
N ALA A 98 -5.22 3.86 -10.31
CA ALA A 98 -6.49 4.50 -9.94
C ALA A 98 -6.48 5.08 -8.51
N PHE A 99 -5.61 4.56 -7.64
CA PHE A 99 -5.43 5.04 -6.27
C PHE A 99 -4.16 5.90 -6.11
N LEU A 100 -3.51 6.24 -7.24
CA LEU A 100 -2.33 7.07 -7.26
C LEU A 100 -2.65 8.40 -7.93
N LYS A 101 -2.31 9.50 -7.26
CA LYS A 101 -2.34 10.82 -7.86
C LYS A 101 -0.95 11.18 -8.38
N SER A 102 -0.87 11.54 -9.65
CA SER A 102 0.33 12.14 -10.24
C SER A 102 0.37 13.64 -9.95
N GLY A 103 1.57 14.15 -9.65
CA GLY A 103 1.80 15.57 -9.45
C GLY A 103 3.25 15.96 -9.75
N PRO A 104 3.61 17.25 -9.58
CA PRO A 104 4.95 17.78 -9.89
C PRO A 104 6.10 17.17 -9.07
N GLY A 105 5.82 16.27 -8.13
CA GLY A 105 6.81 15.49 -7.38
C GLY A 105 6.80 13.98 -7.66
N GLY A 106 5.95 13.49 -8.57
CA GLY A 106 5.77 12.07 -8.86
C GLY A 106 4.42 11.52 -8.39
N TRP A 107 4.37 10.26 -7.94
CA TRP A 107 3.14 9.60 -7.52
C TRP A 107 3.00 9.55 -6.00
N ARG A 108 1.77 9.69 -5.53
CA ARG A 108 1.40 9.44 -4.13
C ARG A 108 0.10 8.66 -4.08
N PHE A 109 -0.11 7.87 -3.03
CA PHE A 109 -1.45 7.34 -2.77
C PHE A 109 -2.40 8.50 -2.45
N ASP A 110 -3.57 8.46 -3.08
CA ASP A 110 -4.69 9.38 -2.89
C ASP A 110 -5.89 8.47 -2.63
N VAL A 111 -6.02 8.09 -1.36
CA VAL A 111 -6.97 7.10 -0.83
C VAL A 111 -7.72 7.69 0.34
#